data_AF-A0A8X6Q265-F1
#
_entry.id   AF-A0A8X6Q265-F1
#
_cell.length_a   1.000
_cell.length_b   1.000
_cell.length_c   1.000
_cell.angle_alpha   90.00
_cell.angle_beta   90.00
_cell.angle_gamma   90.00
#
_symmetry.space_group_name_H-M   'P 1'
#
loop_
_entity.id
_entity.type
_entity.pdbx_description
1 polymer ?
#
loop_
_entity_poly.entity_id
_entity_poly.type
_entity_poly.pdbx_seq_one_letter_code
_entity_poly.pdbx_strand_id
1 'polypeptide(L)'
;MLSKRLLFSIIMSSEYYIEIDTLSKAWYEEKLTYNGNKLPDPFDPKMTKHWFPYSKTMWPQISFGDIYMYLAETENTYTREEMKNYKSLDAYNYVLSGKVSPISGYRNDTLNICILTCKVLSGQSCKKYHHCWISAAPNGIVHNGHCTCMVGLGKACSHVAALLFAVELINKEQNEASSSVTRKRKKTGKKFDPIPVALMNFNRKRKCKKEIFRKSVKPPKEAYETFIAAIKKYVPDAPYLKELSDNEEKCSAFET
;
A
#
# COMPACT_ATOMS: atom_id res chain seq x y z
N MET A 1 8.10 22.72 -32.36
CA MET A 1 9.15 22.11 -31.53
C MET A 1 9.24 20.64 -31.86
N LEU A 2 10.30 20.22 -32.55
CA LEU A 2 10.46 18.90 -33.13
C LEU A 2 10.64 17.83 -32.04
N SER A 3 9.67 16.93 -31.94
CA SER A 3 9.79 15.69 -31.16
C SER A 3 10.90 14.84 -31.76
N LYS A 4 12.00 14.68 -31.03
CA LYS A 4 13.06 13.72 -31.36
C LYS A 4 12.46 12.32 -31.28
N ARG A 5 12.02 11.78 -32.43
CA ARG A 5 11.72 10.35 -32.58
C ARG A 5 13.03 9.59 -32.41
N LEU A 6 13.30 9.15 -31.18
CA LEU A 6 14.33 8.16 -30.91
C LEU A 6 13.81 6.83 -31.48
N LEU A 7 14.21 6.54 -32.72
CA LEU A 7 14.13 5.20 -33.28
C LEU A 7 15.17 4.36 -32.54
N PHE A 8 14.79 3.87 -31.36
CA PHE A 8 15.60 2.89 -30.65
C PHE A 8 15.58 1.61 -31.47
N SER A 9 16.72 1.22 -32.04
CA SER A 9 16.93 -0.14 -32.49
C SER A 9 16.68 -1.06 -31.30
N ILE A 10 15.71 -1.97 -31.43
CA ILE A 10 15.36 -2.92 -30.38
C ILE A 10 16.54 -3.91 -30.27
N ILE A 11 17.42 -3.66 -29.30
CA ILE A 11 18.56 -4.53 -29.02
C ILE A 11 18.28 -5.18 -27.66
N MET A 12 18.18 -6.51 -27.65
CA MET A 12 18.18 -7.31 -26.41
C MET A 12 19.63 -7.53 -25.99
N SER A 13 20.20 -6.59 -25.23
CA SER A 13 21.60 -6.68 -24.79
C SER A 13 21.82 -6.56 -23.28
N SER A 14 20.77 -6.74 -22.45
CA SER A 14 20.98 -6.77 -21.01
C SER A 14 21.78 -8.01 -20.58
N GLU A 15 22.61 -7.84 -19.54
CA GLU A 15 23.37 -8.92 -18.91
C GLU A 15 22.43 -10.05 -18.45
N TYR A 16 21.27 -9.68 -17.90
CA TYR A 16 20.22 -10.63 -17.54
C TYR A 16 19.75 -11.48 -18.72
N TYR A 17 19.45 -10.85 -19.87
CA TYR A 17 19.00 -11.57 -21.05
C TYR A 17 20.09 -12.52 -21.57
N ILE A 18 21.37 -12.18 -21.46
CA ILE A 18 22.47 -13.05 -21.89
C ILE A 18 22.57 -14.30 -20.99
N GLU A 19 22.46 -14.11 -19.67
CA GLU A 19 22.63 -15.16 -18.65
C GLU A 19 21.52 -16.22 -18.62
N ILE A 20 20.29 -15.88 -19.00
CA ILE A 20 19.16 -16.82 -18.93
C ILE A 20 19.24 -17.93 -19.98
N ASP A 21 18.62 -19.08 -19.65
CA ASP A 21 18.52 -20.24 -20.52
C ASP A 21 17.66 -19.96 -21.77
N THR A 22 17.82 -20.81 -22.79
CA THR A 22 17.17 -20.63 -24.10
C THR A 22 15.64 -20.68 -24.04
N LEU A 23 15.06 -21.48 -23.14
CA LEU A 23 13.59 -21.55 -22.98
C LEU A 23 13.06 -20.28 -22.31
N SER A 24 13.71 -19.86 -21.22
CA SER A 24 13.42 -18.61 -20.52
C SER A 24 13.56 -17.37 -21.41
N LYS A 25 14.51 -17.38 -22.36
CA LYS A 25 14.67 -16.31 -23.36
C LYS A 25 13.43 -16.17 -24.22
N ALA A 26 12.87 -17.28 -24.70
CA ALA A 26 11.67 -17.26 -25.53
C ALA A 26 10.48 -16.65 -24.78
N TRP A 27 10.24 -17.06 -23.52
CA TRP A 27 9.18 -16.49 -22.68
C TRP A 27 9.43 -15.02 -22.36
N TYR A 28 10.68 -14.62 -22.12
CA TYR A 28 11.02 -13.22 -21.88
C TYR A 28 10.74 -12.35 -23.10
N GLU A 29 11.11 -12.81 -24.29
CA GLU A 29 10.81 -12.11 -25.55
C GLU A 29 9.32 -12.02 -25.82
N GLU A 30 8.57 -13.09 -25.54
CA GLU A 30 7.11 -13.10 -25.67
C GLU A 30 6.47 -12.02 -24.79
N LYS A 31 6.89 -11.89 -23.52
CA LYS A 31 6.44 -10.82 -22.62
C LYS A 31 6.77 -9.41 -23.12
N LEU A 32 7.84 -9.27 -23.90
CA LEU A 32 8.24 -8.00 -24.52
C LEU A 32 7.56 -7.76 -25.87
N THR A 33 6.71 -8.66 -26.35
CA THR A 33 5.88 -8.40 -27.54
C THR A 33 4.55 -7.78 -27.14
N TYR A 34 4.18 -6.69 -27.83
CA TYR A 34 2.90 -6.02 -27.66
C TYR A 34 2.35 -5.58 -29.01
N ASN A 35 1.16 -6.06 -29.37
CA ASN A 35 0.49 -5.80 -30.65
C ASN A 35 1.42 -6.04 -31.87
N GLY A 36 2.20 -7.13 -31.84
CA GLY A 36 3.15 -7.48 -32.90
C GLY A 36 4.45 -6.66 -32.92
N ASN A 37 4.61 -5.67 -32.04
CA ASN A 37 5.83 -4.87 -31.91
C ASN A 37 6.66 -5.37 -30.73
N LYS A 38 7.98 -5.50 -30.92
CA LYS A 38 8.90 -5.78 -29.82
C LYS A 38 9.21 -4.51 -29.03
N LEU A 39 9.10 -4.59 -27.71
CA LEU A 39 9.45 -3.53 -26.78
C LEU A 39 10.97 -3.53 -26.49
N PRO A 40 11.56 -2.37 -26.14
CA PRO A 40 12.95 -2.31 -25.72
C PRO A 40 13.15 -3.06 -24.40
N ASP A 41 14.37 -3.60 -24.20
CA ASP A 41 14.70 -4.37 -23.00
C ASP A 41 14.69 -3.46 -21.75
N PRO A 42 13.80 -3.70 -20.78
CA PRO A 42 13.71 -2.90 -19.55
C PRO A 42 14.96 -2.97 -18.67
N PHE A 43 15.78 -4.00 -18.84
CA PHE A 43 17.00 -4.19 -18.05
C PHE A 43 18.26 -3.67 -18.73
N ASP A 44 18.18 -3.19 -19.97
CA ASP A 44 19.35 -2.67 -20.66
C ASP A 44 19.78 -1.30 -20.07
N PRO A 45 21.03 -1.19 -19.58
CA PRO A 45 21.55 0.06 -19.02
C PRO A 45 21.59 1.21 -20.04
N LYS A 46 21.72 0.92 -21.34
CA LYS A 46 21.70 1.93 -22.40
C LYS A 46 20.33 2.58 -22.53
N MET A 47 19.27 1.80 -22.35
CA MET A 47 17.89 2.28 -22.41
C MET A 47 17.52 3.02 -21.14
N THR A 48 17.76 2.41 -19.97
CA THR A 48 17.36 2.98 -18.67
C THR A 48 18.00 4.34 -18.35
N LYS A 49 19.15 4.69 -18.95
CA LYS A 49 19.73 6.05 -18.86
C LYS A 49 18.83 7.15 -19.43
N HIS A 50 17.99 6.82 -20.41
CA HIS A 50 17.09 7.76 -21.08
C HIS A 50 15.67 7.75 -20.48
N TRP A 51 15.43 6.91 -19.48
CA TRP A 51 14.12 6.80 -18.86
C TRP A 51 13.90 8.00 -17.95
N PHE A 52 12.70 8.55 -18.00
CA PHE A 52 12.41 9.74 -17.23
C PHE A 52 12.38 9.39 -15.75
N PRO A 53 13.25 10.00 -14.92
CA PRO A 53 13.06 9.94 -13.49
C PRO A 53 11.78 10.72 -13.18
N TYR A 54 10.88 10.07 -12.45
CA TYR A 54 10.02 10.77 -11.49
C TYR A 54 8.86 11.65 -12.02
N SER A 55 8.58 11.74 -13.34
CA SER A 55 7.38 12.46 -13.79
C SER A 55 6.11 11.63 -13.56
N LYS A 56 5.54 11.76 -12.35
CA LYS A 56 4.35 11.03 -11.87
C LYS A 56 3.12 11.24 -12.76
N THR A 57 3.08 12.32 -13.55
CA THR A 57 1.98 12.63 -14.47
C THR A 57 1.93 11.70 -15.69
N MET A 58 3.03 11.02 -16.03
CA MET A 58 3.10 10.13 -17.19
C MET A 58 2.87 8.66 -16.83
N TRP A 59 2.62 8.37 -15.55
CA TRP A 59 2.43 7.01 -15.07
C TRP A 59 1.05 6.46 -15.44
N PRO A 60 0.95 5.15 -15.71
CA PRO A 60 -0.34 4.50 -15.94
C PRO A 60 -1.22 4.64 -14.69
N GLN A 61 -2.51 4.92 -14.92
CA GLN A 61 -3.50 5.09 -13.85
C GLN A 61 -4.00 3.73 -13.34
N ILE A 62 -3.08 2.96 -12.76
CA ILE A 62 -3.36 1.63 -12.20
C ILE A 62 -4.18 1.78 -10.90
N SER A 63 -5.33 1.12 -10.87
CA SER A 63 -6.19 1.00 -9.68
C SER A 63 -6.04 -0.39 -9.03
N PHE A 64 -6.60 -0.56 -7.83
CA PHE A 64 -6.64 -1.88 -7.20
C PHE A 64 -7.40 -2.93 -8.03
N GLY A 65 -8.44 -2.52 -8.77
CA GLY A 65 -9.20 -3.43 -9.64
C GLY A 65 -8.33 -4.02 -10.75
N ASP A 66 -7.46 -3.19 -11.35
CA ASP A 66 -6.54 -3.63 -12.40
C ASP A 66 -5.47 -4.59 -11.84
N ILE A 67 -4.98 -4.30 -10.62
CA ILE A 67 -4.04 -5.18 -9.91
C ILE A 67 -4.70 -6.52 -9.59
N TYR A 68 -5.96 -6.51 -9.13
CA TYR A 68 -6.73 -7.71 -8.87
C TYR A 68 -6.88 -8.57 -10.13
N MET A 69 -7.33 -7.97 -11.23
CA MET A 69 -7.52 -8.65 -12.50
C MET A 69 -6.20 -9.29 -12.99
N TYR A 70 -5.10 -8.52 -12.98
CA TYR A 70 -3.82 -9.03 -13.44
C TYR A 70 -3.25 -10.16 -12.56
N LEU A 71 -3.23 -9.98 -11.24
CA LEU A 71 -2.61 -10.94 -10.32
C LEU A 71 -3.47 -12.18 -10.08
N ALA A 72 -4.78 -12.03 -9.95
CA ALA A 72 -5.69 -13.12 -9.60
C ALA A 72 -6.30 -13.82 -10.82
N GLU A 73 -6.49 -13.13 -11.95
CA GLU A 73 -7.18 -13.71 -13.12
C GLU A 73 -6.20 -14.06 -14.24
N THR A 74 -5.31 -13.13 -14.62
CA THR A 74 -4.37 -13.34 -15.73
C THR A 74 -3.22 -14.25 -15.31
N GLU A 75 -2.48 -13.86 -14.29
CA GLU A 75 -1.25 -14.55 -13.86
C GLU A 75 -1.54 -15.73 -12.91
N ASN A 76 -2.71 -15.74 -12.27
CA ASN A 76 -3.09 -16.71 -11.22
C ASN A 76 -1.95 -16.92 -10.21
N THR A 77 -1.40 -15.81 -9.72
CA THR A 77 -0.28 -15.79 -8.75
C THR A 77 -0.76 -15.74 -7.33
N TYR A 78 -1.85 -15.01 -7.12
CA TYR A 78 -2.57 -14.92 -5.87
C TYR A 78 -3.98 -15.46 -6.04
N THR A 79 -4.47 -16.14 -5.03
CA THR A 79 -5.87 -16.54 -4.96
C THR A 79 -6.77 -15.32 -4.76
N ARG A 80 -8.03 -15.44 -5.19
CA ARG A 80 -9.03 -14.38 -4.97
C ARG A 80 -9.22 -14.07 -3.48
N GLU A 81 -9.03 -15.06 -2.61
CA GLU A 81 -9.13 -14.91 -1.16
C GLU A 81 -7.96 -14.12 -0.56
N GLU A 82 -6.73 -14.43 -0.98
CA GLU A 82 -5.55 -13.65 -0.62
C GLU A 82 -5.67 -12.20 -1.05
N MET A 83 -6.22 -11.95 -2.24
CA MET A 83 -6.43 -10.59 -2.74
C MET A 83 -7.54 -9.83 -1.99
N LYS A 84 -8.54 -10.50 -1.41
CA LYS A 84 -9.48 -9.84 -0.49
C LYS A 84 -8.75 -9.26 0.73
N ASN A 85 -7.71 -9.94 1.20
CA ASN A 85 -6.85 -9.49 2.27
C ASN A 85 -5.49 -8.97 1.76
N TYR A 86 -5.49 -8.22 0.66
CA TYR A 86 -4.25 -7.77 0.01
C TYR A 86 -3.29 -6.99 0.93
N LYS A 87 -3.81 -6.35 1.98
CA LYS A 87 -3.01 -5.58 2.95
C LYS A 87 -2.10 -6.45 3.81
N SER A 88 -2.40 -7.74 3.97
CA SER A 88 -1.53 -8.69 4.66
C SER A 88 -0.51 -9.35 3.74
N LEU A 89 -0.58 -9.13 2.43
CA LEU A 89 0.37 -9.71 1.48
C LEU A 89 1.78 -9.17 1.69
N ASP A 90 2.76 -10.06 1.51
CA ASP A 90 4.17 -9.70 1.51
C ASP A 90 4.50 -8.58 0.52
N ALA A 91 3.88 -8.63 -0.66
CA ALA A 91 4.03 -7.61 -1.69
C ALA A 91 3.67 -6.21 -1.17
N TYR A 92 2.53 -6.08 -0.49
CA TYR A 92 2.10 -4.82 0.11
C TYR A 92 3.00 -4.40 1.27
N ASN A 93 3.42 -5.37 2.10
CA ASN A 93 4.36 -5.13 3.20
C ASN A 93 5.73 -4.65 2.71
N TYR A 94 6.21 -5.09 1.55
CA TYR A 94 7.46 -4.59 0.96
C TYR A 94 7.40 -3.10 0.64
N VAL A 95 6.26 -2.63 0.11
CA VAL A 95 6.03 -1.22 -0.17
C VAL A 95 6.00 -0.42 1.14
N LEU A 96 5.23 -0.88 2.13
CA LEU A 96 5.13 -0.21 3.44
C LEU A 96 6.46 -0.16 4.19
N SER A 97 7.27 -1.20 4.05
CA SER A 97 8.60 -1.30 4.67
C SER A 97 9.66 -0.47 3.95
N GLY A 98 9.33 0.18 2.84
CA GLY A 98 10.28 0.94 2.04
C GLY A 98 11.35 0.07 1.36
N LYS A 99 11.00 -1.19 1.04
CA LYS A 99 11.89 -2.14 0.34
C LYS A 99 11.90 -1.95 -1.18
N VAL A 100 11.00 -1.11 -1.71
CA VAL A 100 10.89 -0.79 -3.13
C VAL A 100 11.71 0.47 -3.42
N SER A 101 12.64 0.35 -4.36
CA SER A 101 13.45 1.46 -4.84
C SER A 101 12.62 2.43 -5.70
N PRO A 102 13.09 3.67 -5.93
CA PRO A 102 12.42 4.60 -6.82
C PRO A 102 12.13 3.97 -8.20
N ILE A 103 10.90 4.13 -8.66
CA ILE A 103 10.43 3.59 -9.93
C ILE A 103 10.90 4.50 -11.05
N SER A 104 11.43 3.89 -12.11
CA SER A 104 11.80 4.57 -13.36
C SER A 104 10.86 4.10 -14.47
N GLY A 105 10.57 4.97 -15.43
CA GLY A 105 9.58 4.67 -16.45
C GLY A 105 9.95 5.15 -17.85
N TYR A 106 9.53 4.39 -18.83
CA TYR A 106 9.57 4.73 -20.25
C TYR A 106 8.16 4.65 -20.82
N ARG A 107 7.75 5.68 -21.57
CA ARG A 107 6.46 5.71 -22.26
C ARG A 107 6.69 5.71 -23.76
N ASN A 108 6.00 4.82 -24.45
CA ASN A 108 5.94 4.79 -25.90
C ASN A 108 4.59 5.34 -26.34
N ASP A 109 4.60 6.57 -26.86
CA ASP A 109 3.38 7.25 -27.33
C ASP A 109 2.79 6.62 -28.60
N THR A 110 3.59 5.93 -29.42
CA THR A 110 3.11 5.27 -30.64
C THR A 110 2.26 4.04 -30.32
N LEU A 111 2.68 3.26 -29.31
CA LEU A 111 2.01 2.03 -28.90
C LEU A 111 1.05 2.23 -27.72
N ASN A 112 1.00 3.44 -27.16
CA ASN A 112 0.26 3.75 -25.93
C ASN A 112 0.58 2.75 -24.80
N ILE A 113 1.86 2.49 -24.57
CA ILE A 113 2.32 1.58 -23.50
C ILE A 113 3.41 2.22 -22.67
N CYS A 114 3.35 1.98 -21.37
CA CYS A 114 4.31 2.42 -20.38
C CYS A 114 5.03 1.20 -19.80
N ILE A 115 6.35 1.28 -19.73
CA ILE A 115 7.20 0.30 -19.05
C ILE A 115 7.69 0.95 -17.77
N LEU A 116 7.46 0.31 -16.64
CA LEU A 116 7.96 0.76 -15.33
C LEU A 116 8.94 -0.27 -14.80
N THR A 117 10.08 0.18 -14.28
CA THR A 117 11.10 -0.66 -13.64
C THR A 117 11.36 -0.22 -12.21
N CYS A 118 11.69 -1.18 -11.35
CA CYS A 118 12.19 -0.89 -10.01
C CYS A 118 13.11 -2.01 -9.53
N LYS A 119 13.79 -1.75 -8.41
CA LYS A 119 14.50 -2.77 -7.64
C LYS A 119 13.78 -3.00 -6.32
N VAL A 120 13.48 -4.25 -6.00
CA VAL A 120 12.83 -4.64 -4.74
C VAL A 120 13.80 -5.47 -3.91
N LEU A 121 13.97 -5.10 -2.64
CA LEU A 121 14.77 -5.88 -1.69
C LEU A 121 13.99 -7.13 -1.26
N SER A 122 14.62 -8.29 -1.35
CA SER A 122 14.03 -9.57 -0.92
C SER A 122 13.62 -9.56 0.56
N GLY A 123 12.52 -10.24 0.87
CA GLY A 123 11.92 -10.29 2.20
C GLY A 123 12.66 -11.15 3.22
N GLN A 124 13.52 -12.07 2.77
CA GLN A 124 14.24 -13.01 3.62
C GLN A 124 15.62 -12.46 4.00
N SER A 125 16.29 -13.07 5.00
CA SER A 125 17.55 -12.64 5.64
C SER A 125 18.67 -12.15 4.68
N CYS A 126 18.62 -12.54 3.41
CA CYS A 126 19.52 -12.06 2.37
C CYS A 126 19.11 -10.68 1.83
N LYS A 127 20.03 -9.71 1.87
CA LYS A 127 19.85 -8.36 1.28
C LYS A 127 20.06 -8.37 -0.25
N LYS A 128 19.36 -9.22 -0.98
CA LYS A 128 19.46 -9.26 -2.45
C LYS A 128 18.39 -8.35 -3.06
N TYR A 129 18.78 -7.57 -4.06
CA TYR A 129 17.83 -6.79 -4.85
C TYR A 129 17.41 -7.60 -6.07
N HIS A 130 16.11 -7.69 -6.29
CA HIS A 130 15.54 -8.22 -7.52
C HIS A 130 15.08 -7.06 -8.39
N HIS A 131 15.46 -7.11 -9.65
CA HIS A 131 15.05 -6.13 -10.63
C HIS A 131 13.73 -6.61 -11.23
N CYS A 132 12.71 -5.76 -11.20
CA CYS A 132 11.41 -6.10 -11.76
C CYS A 132 10.92 -4.98 -12.67
N TRP A 133 10.13 -5.37 -13.66
CA TRP A 133 9.46 -4.45 -14.56
C TRP A 133 8.02 -4.87 -14.82
N ILE A 134 7.20 -3.90 -15.22
CA ILE A 134 5.85 -4.10 -15.71
C ILE A 134 5.64 -3.30 -16.99
N SER A 135 4.81 -3.82 -17.88
CA SER A 135 4.25 -3.11 -19.02
C SER A 135 2.76 -2.90 -18.78
N ALA A 136 2.33 -1.64 -18.87
CA ALA A 136 0.94 -1.26 -18.65
C ALA A 136 0.54 -0.14 -19.61
N ALA A 137 -0.69 -0.20 -20.08
CA ALA A 137 -1.28 0.88 -20.84
C ALA A 137 -1.61 2.08 -19.92
N PRO A 138 -1.64 3.32 -20.45
CA PRO A 138 -1.86 4.52 -19.65
C PRO A 138 -3.23 4.53 -18.95
N ASN A 139 -4.19 3.76 -19.47
CA ASN A 139 -5.52 3.56 -18.89
C ASN A 139 -5.53 2.68 -17.62
N GLY A 140 -4.40 2.11 -17.21
CA GLY A 140 -4.28 1.28 -16.00
C GLY A 140 -4.24 -0.23 -16.25
N ILE A 141 -4.49 -0.67 -17.49
CA ILE A 141 -4.44 -2.11 -17.84
C ILE A 141 -2.99 -2.59 -17.81
N VAL A 142 -2.71 -3.60 -16.99
CA VAL A 142 -1.40 -4.27 -16.90
C VAL A 142 -1.36 -5.41 -17.91
N HIS A 143 -0.34 -5.42 -18.76
CA HIS A 143 -0.15 -6.45 -19.77
C HIS A 143 0.77 -7.56 -19.26
N ASN A 144 2.03 -7.21 -19.01
CA ASN A 144 3.05 -8.18 -18.60
C ASN A 144 3.87 -7.64 -17.44
N GLY A 145 4.44 -8.57 -16.68
CA GLY A 145 5.28 -8.32 -15.54
C GLY A 145 6.37 -9.36 -15.48
N HIS A 146 7.57 -8.91 -15.10
CA HIS A 146 8.71 -9.79 -15.00
C HIS A 146 9.61 -9.38 -13.84
N CYS A 147 10.27 -10.36 -13.24
CA CYS A 147 11.28 -10.07 -12.23
C CYS A 147 12.40 -11.09 -12.27
N THR A 148 13.62 -10.66 -11.91
CA THR A 148 14.82 -11.51 -11.88
C THR A 148 14.87 -12.50 -10.71
N CYS A 149 13.78 -12.65 -9.95
CA CYS A 149 13.67 -13.71 -8.94
C CYS A 149 13.31 -15.06 -9.60
N MET A 150 13.57 -16.15 -8.90
CA MET A 150 13.32 -17.52 -9.38
C MET A 150 11.90 -17.75 -9.91
N VAL A 151 10.89 -17.11 -9.31
CA VAL A 151 9.47 -17.24 -9.69
C VAL A 151 9.10 -16.39 -10.92
N GLY A 152 9.85 -15.30 -11.16
CA GLY A 152 9.45 -14.25 -12.10
C GLY A 152 9.48 -14.65 -13.58
N LEU A 153 10.15 -15.76 -13.90
CA LEU A 153 10.20 -16.33 -15.24
C LEU A 153 8.84 -16.87 -15.69
N GLY A 154 8.14 -17.58 -14.82
CA GLY A 154 6.86 -18.22 -15.15
C GLY A 154 5.63 -17.36 -14.86
N LYS A 155 5.66 -16.57 -13.77
CA LYS A 155 4.50 -15.78 -13.33
C LYS A 155 4.90 -14.47 -12.61
N ALA A 156 3.94 -13.60 -12.31
CA ALA A 156 4.11 -12.40 -11.50
C ALA A 156 4.41 -12.76 -10.03
N CYS A 157 5.62 -12.47 -9.57
CA CYS A 157 6.02 -12.72 -8.19
C CYS A 157 5.56 -11.62 -7.24
N SER A 158 5.77 -11.82 -5.93
CA SER A 158 5.51 -10.80 -4.90
C SER A 158 6.27 -9.48 -5.11
N HIS A 159 7.44 -9.51 -5.77
CA HIS A 159 8.17 -8.30 -6.12
C HIS A 159 7.50 -7.51 -7.26
N VAL A 160 6.91 -8.19 -8.26
CA VAL A 160 6.11 -7.55 -9.32
C VAL A 160 4.84 -6.94 -8.71
N ALA A 161 4.16 -7.68 -7.83
CA ALA A 161 3.01 -7.18 -7.11
C ALA A 161 3.37 -5.96 -6.23
N ALA A 162 4.55 -5.95 -5.60
CA ALA A 162 5.03 -4.79 -4.84
C ALA A 162 5.23 -3.55 -5.72
N LEU A 163 5.74 -3.72 -6.95
CA LEU A 163 5.83 -2.63 -7.93
C LEU A 163 4.44 -2.09 -8.29
N LEU A 164 3.48 -2.98 -8.56
CA LEU A 164 2.09 -2.59 -8.85
C LEU A 164 1.44 -1.81 -7.71
N PHE A 165 1.55 -2.30 -6.47
CA PHE A 165 1.03 -1.59 -5.29
C PHE A 165 1.73 -0.26 -5.05
N ALA A 166 3.04 -0.16 -5.33
CA ALA A 166 3.75 1.11 -5.22
C ALA A 166 3.24 2.15 -6.22
N VAL A 167 2.93 1.75 -7.46
CA VAL A 167 2.31 2.62 -8.47
C VAL A 167 0.92 3.08 -8.03
N GLU A 168 0.09 2.16 -7.53
CA GLU A 168 -1.26 2.47 -7.05
C GLU A 168 -1.26 3.48 -5.90
N LEU A 169 -0.36 3.32 -4.92
CA LEU A 169 -0.21 4.28 -3.82
C LEU A 169 0.24 5.66 -4.33
N ILE A 170 1.15 5.71 -5.30
CA ILE A 170 1.60 6.97 -5.89
C ILE A 170 0.46 7.65 -6.64
N ASN A 171 -0.35 6.90 -7.39
CA ASN A 171 -1.54 7.42 -8.08
C ASN A 171 -2.57 7.99 -7.09
N LYS A 172 -2.83 7.28 -5.98
CA LYS A 172 -3.67 7.78 -4.87
C LYS A 172 -3.11 9.07 -4.30
N GLU A 173 -1.81 9.15 -4.03
CA GLU A 173 -1.17 10.38 -3.54
C GLU A 173 -1.31 11.55 -4.51
N GLN A 174 -1.27 11.31 -5.84
CA GLN A 174 -1.48 12.38 -6.83
C GLN A 174 -2.93 12.87 -6.85
N ASN A 175 -3.89 11.95 -6.77
CA ASN A 175 -5.31 12.28 -6.70
C ASN A 175 -5.64 13.02 -5.39
N GLU A 176 -5.11 12.56 -4.26
CA GLU A 176 -5.26 13.20 -2.95
C GLU A 176 -4.55 14.56 -2.86
N ALA A 177 -3.40 14.74 -3.53
CA ALA A 177 -2.70 16.03 -3.57
C ALA A 177 -3.50 17.09 -4.35
N SER A 178 -4.34 16.68 -5.31
CA SER A 178 -5.28 17.58 -5.99
C SER A 178 -6.49 17.94 -5.12
N SER A 179 -6.84 17.10 -4.12
CA SER A 179 -7.89 17.35 -3.14
C SER A 179 -7.28 17.76 -1.78
N SER A 180 -7.04 19.05 -1.59
CA SER A 180 -6.36 19.69 -0.45
C SER A 180 -6.68 19.17 0.99
N VAL A 181 -6.11 18.05 1.45
CA VAL A 181 -5.85 17.74 2.88
C VAL A 181 -4.66 16.76 3.00
N THR A 182 -3.42 17.22 2.79
CA THR A 182 -2.25 16.34 2.94
C THR A 182 -1.91 16.06 4.40
N ARG A 183 -2.20 14.84 4.88
CA ARG A 183 -1.67 14.31 6.14
C ARG A 183 -0.39 13.51 5.86
N LYS A 184 0.75 14.18 5.76
CA LYS A 184 2.07 13.53 5.57
C LYS A 184 2.28 12.42 6.61
N ARG A 185 2.45 11.17 6.17
CA ARG A 185 2.84 10.05 7.03
C ARG A 185 4.27 10.27 7.54
N LYS A 186 4.43 10.42 8.85
CA LYS A 186 5.76 10.44 9.49
C LYS A 186 6.30 9.01 9.55
N LYS A 187 7.52 8.80 9.06
CA LYS A 187 8.25 7.52 9.20
C LYS A 187 8.39 7.19 10.69
N THR A 188 7.73 6.14 11.17
CA THR A 188 7.85 5.65 12.55
C THR A 188 8.92 4.57 12.61
N GLY A 189 10.18 4.95 12.45
CA GLY A 189 11.32 4.05 12.65
C GLY A 189 12.28 4.68 13.64
N LYS A 190 12.03 4.49 14.94
CA LYS A 190 13.03 4.84 15.96
C LYS A 190 13.96 3.62 16.08
N LYS A 191 15.22 3.76 15.68
CA LYS A 191 16.23 2.73 15.93
C LYS A 191 16.46 2.65 17.43
N PHE A 192 16.37 1.46 17.99
CA PHE A 192 16.71 1.17 19.38
C PHE A 192 17.79 0.10 19.39
N ASP A 193 18.83 0.33 20.18
CA ASP A 193 19.85 -0.67 20.44
C ASP A 193 19.26 -1.77 21.36
N PRO A 194 19.69 -3.03 21.20
CA PRO A 194 19.21 -4.11 22.06
C PRO A 194 19.62 -3.87 23.51
N ILE A 195 18.65 -3.95 24.43
CA ILE A 195 18.85 -3.80 25.88
C ILE A 195 18.52 -5.14 26.53
N PRO A 196 19.31 -5.63 27.52
CA PRO A 196 18.97 -6.83 28.29
C PRO A 196 17.58 -6.75 28.90
N VAL A 197 16.86 -7.88 28.94
CA VAL A 197 15.46 -7.94 29.43
C VAL A 197 15.31 -7.36 30.84
N ALA A 198 16.32 -7.55 31.70
CA ALA A 198 16.33 -7.01 33.06
C ALA A 198 16.30 -5.46 33.13
N LEU A 199 16.76 -4.77 32.09
CA LEU A 199 16.78 -3.30 32.00
C LEU A 199 15.62 -2.76 31.15
N MET A 200 14.74 -3.62 30.63
CA MET A 200 13.55 -3.18 29.90
C MET A 200 12.50 -2.64 30.87
N ASN A 201 12.12 -1.39 30.70
CA ASN A 201 11.01 -0.81 31.46
C ASN A 201 9.67 -1.16 30.79
N PHE A 202 8.98 -2.17 31.32
CA PHE A 202 7.65 -2.58 30.85
C PHE A 202 6.53 -1.65 31.31
N ASN A 203 6.82 -0.64 32.14
CA ASN A 203 5.83 0.36 32.49
C ASN A 203 5.52 1.21 31.26
N ARG A 204 4.38 0.91 30.65
CA ARG A 204 3.81 1.69 29.56
C ARG A 204 3.66 3.12 30.05
N LYS A 205 4.50 4.04 29.55
CA LYS A 205 4.25 5.48 29.71
C LYS A 205 2.87 5.73 29.12
N ARG A 206 1.87 5.93 29.98
CA ARG A 206 0.55 6.40 29.56
C ARG A 206 0.84 7.69 28.81
N LYS A 207 0.57 7.74 27.51
CA LYS A 207 0.52 9.02 26.80
C LYS A 207 -0.36 9.91 27.66
N CYS A 208 0.10 11.11 28.03
CA CYS A 208 -0.80 12.09 28.63
C CYS A 208 -2.04 12.09 27.75
N LYS A 209 -3.17 11.61 28.28
CA LYS A 209 -4.45 11.86 27.63
C LYS A 209 -4.46 13.38 27.59
N LYS A 210 -4.42 13.98 26.41
CA LYS A 210 -4.92 15.35 26.30
C LYS A 210 -6.33 15.22 26.84
N GLU A 211 -6.57 15.75 28.02
CA GLU A 211 -7.92 15.83 28.55
C GLU A 211 -8.69 16.62 27.50
N ILE A 212 -9.45 15.89 26.68
CA ILE A 212 -10.57 16.50 26.00
C ILE A 212 -11.44 16.88 27.18
N PHE A 213 -11.43 18.16 27.54
CA PHE A 213 -12.34 18.73 28.51
C PHE A 213 -13.74 18.58 27.91
N ARG A 214 -14.30 17.37 28.01
CA ARG A 214 -15.70 17.13 27.78
C ARG A 214 -16.34 17.76 29.00
N LYS A 215 -16.89 18.96 28.84
CA LYS A 215 -17.83 19.50 29.83
C LYS A 215 -18.84 18.39 30.09
N SER A 216 -18.82 17.83 31.29
CA SER A 216 -19.88 16.94 31.75
C SER A 216 -21.13 17.81 31.82
N VAL A 217 -21.94 17.78 30.76
CA VAL A 217 -23.27 18.37 30.79
C VAL A 217 -24.07 17.45 31.72
N LYS A 218 -24.14 17.80 33.00
CA LYS A 218 -25.09 17.17 33.91
C LYS A 218 -26.50 17.49 33.37
N PRO A 219 -27.36 16.49 33.14
CA PRO A 219 -28.72 16.77 32.73
C PRO A 219 -29.42 17.63 33.80
N PRO A 220 -30.33 18.56 33.42
CA PRO A 220 -31.11 19.32 34.39
C PRO A 220 -31.89 18.35 35.30
N LYS A 221 -31.81 18.53 36.62
CA LYS A 221 -32.48 17.65 37.60
C LYS A 221 -33.99 17.53 37.34
N GLU A 222 -34.61 18.63 36.92
CA GLU A 222 -36.04 18.70 36.58
C GLU A 222 -36.44 17.72 35.45
N ALA A 223 -35.56 17.48 34.48
CA ALA A 223 -35.82 16.54 33.38
C ALA A 223 -35.77 15.07 33.82
N TYR A 224 -35.02 14.77 34.89
CA TYR A 224 -34.90 13.43 35.43
C TYR A 224 -36.11 13.05 36.30
N GLU A 225 -36.58 13.97 37.14
CA GLU A 225 -37.74 13.76 38.00
C GLU A 225 -39.02 13.58 37.16
N THR A 226 -39.21 14.40 36.14
CA THR A 226 -40.33 14.28 35.18
C THR A 226 -40.28 12.96 34.40
N PHE A 227 -39.08 12.49 34.02
CA PHE A 227 -38.88 11.20 33.35
C PHE A 227 -39.23 10.01 34.26
N ILE A 228 -38.78 10.02 35.53
CA ILE A 228 -39.12 8.97 36.49
C ILE A 228 -40.62 8.95 36.77
N ALA A 229 -41.25 10.13 36.94
CA ALA A 229 -42.68 10.22 37.16
C ALA A 229 -43.49 9.66 35.98
N ALA A 230 -43.04 9.92 34.74
CA ALA A 230 -43.65 9.35 33.53
C ALA A 230 -43.53 7.82 33.50
N ILE A 231 -42.38 7.25 33.84
CA ILE A 231 -42.19 5.79 33.86
C ILE A 231 -43.07 5.13 34.93
N LYS A 232 -43.13 5.69 36.14
CA LYS A 232 -43.97 5.18 37.23
C LYS A 232 -45.46 5.17 36.88
N LYS A 233 -45.92 6.08 36.01
CA LYS A 233 -47.30 6.11 35.51
C LYS A 233 -47.64 4.94 34.59
N TYR A 234 -46.71 4.51 33.73
CA TYR A 234 -46.97 3.46 32.74
C TYR A 234 -46.70 2.05 33.28
N VAL A 235 -45.78 1.89 34.24
CA VAL A 235 -45.42 0.57 34.79
C VAL A 235 -45.20 0.66 36.31
N PRO A 236 -46.27 0.56 37.13
CA PRO A 236 -46.16 0.70 38.58
C PRO A 236 -45.50 -0.50 39.28
N ASP A 237 -45.55 -1.70 38.69
CA ASP A 237 -45.07 -2.94 39.31
C ASP A 237 -43.62 -3.31 38.97
N ALA A 238 -42.88 -2.44 38.27
CA ALA A 238 -41.49 -2.74 37.93
C ALA A 238 -40.61 -2.73 39.21
N PRO A 239 -39.97 -3.86 39.56
CA PRO A 239 -39.21 -4.00 40.82
C PRO A 239 -38.05 -3.00 40.92
N TYR A 240 -37.46 -2.62 39.78
CA TYR A 240 -36.35 -1.68 39.70
C TYR A 240 -36.72 -0.22 40.06
N LEU A 241 -38.00 0.17 39.97
CA LEU A 241 -38.43 1.54 40.28
C LEU A 241 -38.60 1.81 41.77
N LYS A 242 -38.60 0.77 42.60
CA LYS A 242 -38.67 0.87 44.07
C LYS A 242 -37.33 1.28 44.69
N GLU A 243 -36.21 1.04 44.00
CA GLU A 243 -34.86 1.37 44.46
C GLU A 243 -34.44 2.81 44.11
N LEU A 244 -35.19 3.50 43.24
CA LEU A 244 -34.84 4.83 42.73
C LEU A 244 -35.40 6.00 43.55
N SER A 245 -36.11 5.73 44.65
CA SER A 245 -36.49 6.77 45.62
C SER A 245 -35.53 6.77 46.80
N ASP A 246 -34.74 7.85 46.86
CA ASP A 246 -33.99 8.37 48.00
C ASP A 246 -32.80 7.53 48.46
N ASN A 247 -31.58 7.93 48.04
CA ASN A 247 -30.38 8.03 48.88
C ASN A 247 -29.15 8.46 48.05
N GLU A 248 -28.93 9.77 47.88
CA GLU A 248 -27.57 10.31 47.69
C GLU A 248 -27.41 11.63 48.47
N GLU A 249 -27.48 11.55 49.80
CA GLU A 249 -26.85 12.53 50.69
C GLU A 249 -26.13 11.81 51.83
N LYS A 250 -24.81 11.64 51.68
CA LYS A 250 -23.75 11.93 52.68
C LYS A 250 -22.45 11.20 52.30
N CYS A 251 -21.59 11.87 51.53
CA CYS A 251 -20.15 11.68 51.74
C CYS A 251 -19.77 12.51 52.97
N SER A 252 -19.79 11.87 54.15
CA SER A 252 -19.19 12.41 55.36
C SER A 252 -17.67 12.49 55.17
N ALA A 253 -17.13 13.69 55.34
CA ALA A 253 -15.72 13.94 55.53
C ALA A 253 -15.22 13.21 56.79
N PHE A 254 -14.02 12.65 56.70
CA PHE A 254 -13.15 12.40 57.85
C PHE A 254 -11.72 12.81 57.43
N GLU A 255 -11.34 14.04 57.83
CA GLU A 255 -9.99 14.34 58.34
C GLU A 255 -9.88 13.60 59.69
N THR A 256 -8.78 12.99 60.09
CA THR A 256 -7.37 13.43 60.13
C THR A 256 -6.42 12.24 59.98
#